data_AF-F9WQ84-F1
#
_entry.id   AF-F9WQ84-F1
#
_cell.length_a   1.000
_cell.length_b   1.000
_cell.length_c   1.000
_cell.angle_alpha   90.00
_cell.angle_beta   90.00
_cell.angle_gamma   90.00
#
_symmetry.space_group_name_H-M   'P 1'
#
loop_
_entity.id
_entity.type
_entity.pdbx_description
1 polymer ?
#
loop_
_entity_poly.entity_id
_entity_poly.type
_entity_poly.pdbx_seq_one_letter_code
_entity_poly.pdbx_strand_id
1 'polypeptide(L)'
;MLSPPTSSGAHPLPHWAALANQARQAILASTTDSIKASRAAVSTQEQPPAIMPSPYLWIVIASGVLSFLTGGGVGMNDLANAFGTTYGARIMKLWQIVLLASICEFVGAVALGAEVTSTISNGIANPQSFADEPYILMYGMMCALAAAFMWLMFATLMELPVSSTHSIAGAIMGFVMVYGGPKAVSFAKRIDTFPFVAGVAPIIASWFISPGFSGVAAATLYGTVRCIVLRADKPVRRAMYFLPVIVGITFFLESFFVLYKGAKARLHWSAGKAAWVSAIVGCCASIVTTALLPFLSRRVRWLWERRQRDGMSAAEAPGCVKESPEPVPETLVREPAMCPMTSPPPESGADGGGIL
;
A
#
# COMPACT_ATOMS: atom_id res chain seq x y z
N MET A 1 -17.63 -72.73 -62.04
CA MET A 1 -16.44 -72.93 -62.90
C MET A 1 -15.30 -72.09 -62.34
N LEU A 2 -14.10 -72.67 -62.37
CA LEU A 2 -12.78 -72.12 -62.00
C LEU A 2 -12.35 -72.27 -60.53
N SER A 3 -11.56 -73.34 -60.36
CA SER A 3 -10.65 -73.69 -59.26
C SER A 3 -9.57 -72.62 -59.01
N PRO A 4 -8.90 -72.60 -57.84
CA PRO A 4 -7.95 -71.56 -57.48
C PRO A 4 -6.60 -71.76 -58.18
N PRO A 5 -5.80 -70.71 -58.43
CA PRO A 5 -4.40 -70.88 -58.73
C PRO A 5 -3.61 -71.10 -57.43
N THR A 6 -2.86 -72.18 -57.50
CA THR A 6 -1.86 -72.68 -56.56
C THR A 6 -0.79 -71.66 -56.20
N SER A 7 -0.40 -71.71 -54.94
CA SER A 7 0.79 -71.11 -54.34
C SER A 7 2.06 -71.33 -55.17
N SER A 8 2.80 -70.25 -55.44
CA SER A 8 4.23 -70.35 -55.68
C SER A 8 4.97 -69.14 -55.10
N GLY A 9 5.93 -69.43 -54.23
CA GLY A 9 7.15 -68.63 -54.12
C GLY A 9 7.19 -67.45 -53.15
N ALA A 10 6.62 -67.55 -51.94
CA ALA A 10 7.12 -66.70 -50.85
C ALA A 10 8.44 -67.31 -50.36
N HIS A 11 9.57 -66.71 -50.78
CA HIS A 11 10.89 -67.02 -50.23
C HIS A 11 10.81 -67.03 -48.70
N PRO A 12 11.42 -68.03 -48.00
CA PRO A 12 11.44 -68.02 -46.54
C PRO A 12 12.07 -66.70 -46.11
N LEU A 13 11.31 -65.92 -45.33
CA LEU A 13 11.80 -64.64 -44.80
C LEU A 13 13.15 -64.91 -44.13
N PRO A 14 14.20 -64.15 -44.48
CA PRO A 14 15.52 -64.37 -43.91
C PRO A 14 15.43 -64.32 -42.39
N HIS A 15 16.23 -65.13 -41.69
CA HIS A 15 16.14 -65.33 -40.23
C HIS A 15 16.09 -64.00 -39.42
N TRP A 16 16.77 -62.95 -39.92
CA TRP A 16 16.71 -61.62 -39.34
C TRP A 16 15.31 -60.96 -39.39
N ALA A 17 14.52 -61.22 -40.43
CA ALA A 17 13.16 -60.68 -40.58
C ALA A 17 12.16 -61.39 -39.66
N ALA A 18 12.35 -62.70 -39.41
CA ALA A 18 11.59 -63.44 -38.41
C ALA A 18 11.88 -62.92 -36.99
N LEU A 19 13.17 -62.73 -36.66
CA LEU A 19 13.60 -62.15 -35.39
C LEU A 19 13.11 -60.70 -35.20
N ALA A 20 13.13 -59.88 -36.25
CA ALA A 20 12.61 -58.51 -36.21
C ALA A 20 11.11 -58.47 -35.95
N ASN A 21 10.33 -59.37 -36.57
CA ASN A 21 8.90 -59.49 -36.30
C ASN A 21 8.62 -59.99 -34.87
N GLN A 22 9.42 -60.92 -34.36
CA GLN A 22 9.28 -61.43 -33.00
C GLN A 22 9.61 -60.34 -31.96
N ALA A 23 10.67 -59.56 -32.18
CA ALA A 23 11.01 -58.41 -31.35
C ALA A 23 9.92 -57.33 -31.41
N ARG A 24 9.38 -57.04 -32.59
CA ARG A 24 8.26 -56.09 -32.76
C ARG A 24 7.01 -56.54 -32.02
N GLN A 25 6.66 -57.83 -32.09
CA GLN A 25 5.52 -58.37 -31.35
C GLN A 25 5.74 -58.35 -29.83
N ALA A 26 6.96 -58.62 -29.36
CA ALA A 26 7.30 -58.53 -27.94
C ALA A 26 7.19 -57.09 -27.40
N ILE A 27 7.65 -56.09 -28.17
CA ILE A 27 7.53 -54.66 -27.82
C ILE A 27 6.06 -54.24 -27.77
N LEU A 28 5.25 -54.67 -28.76
CA LEU A 28 3.82 -54.36 -28.79
C LEU A 28 3.07 -55.01 -27.62
N ALA A 29 3.39 -56.25 -27.27
CA ALA A 29 2.83 -56.94 -26.11
C ALA A 29 3.19 -56.20 -24.81
N SER A 30 4.47 -55.90 -24.59
CA SER A 30 4.95 -55.14 -23.43
C SER A 30 4.29 -53.77 -23.30
N THR A 31 4.08 -53.07 -24.41
CA THR A 31 3.44 -51.75 -24.41
C THR A 31 1.95 -51.87 -24.07
N THR A 32 1.28 -52.89 -24.61
CA THR A 32 -0.15 -53.13 -24.35
C THR A 32 -0.39 -53.53 -22.90
N ASP A 33 0.48 -54.36 -22.32
CA ASP A 33 0.40 -54.75 -20.91
C ASP A 33 0.72 -53.59 -19.98
N SER A 34 1.67 -52.72 -20.34
CA SER A 34 1.96 -51.48 -19.60
C SER A 34 0.78 -50.51 -19.63
N ILE A 35 0.09 -50.40 -20.77
CA ILE A 35 -1.13 -49.57 -20.90
C ILE A 35 -2.29 -50.18 -20.10
N LYS A 36 -2.49 -51.50 -20.13
CA LYS A 36 -3.51 -52.17 -19.31
C LYS A 36 -3.23 -52.04 -17.82
N ALA A 37 -1.97 -52.20 -17.40
CA ALA A 37 -1.55 -52.01 -16.01
C ALA A 37 -1.74 -50.55 -15.56
N SER A 38 -1.40 -49.58 -16.41
CA SER A 38 -1.64 -48.16 -16.14
C SER A 38 -3.14 -47.84 -16.03
N ARG A 39 -3.97 -48.43 -16.90
CA ARG A 39 -5.42 -48.23 -16.89
C ARG A 39 -6.08 -48.90 -15.68
N ALA A 40 -5.60 -50.07 -15.27
CA ALA A 40 -6.03 -50.73 -14.05
C ALA A 40 -5.64 -49.92 -12.80
N ALA A 41 -4.42 -49.34 -12.77
CA ALA A 41 -3.97 -48.46 -11.70
C ALA A 41 -4.77 -47.14 -11.62
N VAL A 42 -5.25 -46.62 -12.75
CA VAL A 42 -6.16 -45.45 -12.79
C VAL A 42 -7.57 -45.83 -12.33
N SER A 43 -8.02 -47.06 -12.60
CA SER A 43 -9.34 -47.55 -12.17
C SER A 43 -9.42 -47.89 -10.68
N THR A 44 -8.29 -48.15 -10.03
CA THR A 44 -8.20 -48.39 -8.58
C THR A 44 -7.86 -47.14 -7.76
N GLN A 45 -7.58 -46.00 -8.40
CA GLN A 45 -7.69 -44.73 -7.70
C GLN A 45 -9.16 -44.46 -7.46
N GLU A 46 -9.55 -44.37 -6.19
CA GLU A 46 -10.84 -43.80 -5.80
C GLU A 46 -11.08 -42.55 -6.64
N GLN A 47 -12.19 -42.55 -7.36
CA GLN A 47 -12.73 -41.37 -8.02
C GLN A 47 -12.63 -40.21 -7.02
N PRO A 48 -11.95 -39.09 -7.32
CA PRO A 48 -11.91 -37.96 -6.40
C PRO A 48 -13.38 -37.65 -6.06
N PRO A 49 -13.72 -37.48 -4.76
CA PRO A 49 -15.11 -37.25 -4.39
C PRO A 49 -15.63 -36.14 -5.29
N ALA A 50 -16.81 -36.36 -5.90
CA ALA A 50 -17.52 -35.30 -6.60
C ALA A 50 -17.40 -34.04 -5.75
N ILE A 51 -17.02 -32.90 -6.34
CA ILE A 51 -16.93 -31.62 -5.63
C ILE A 51 -18.35 -31.25 -5.21
N MET A 52 -18.86 -31.91 -4.18
CA MET A 52 -19.96 -31.39 -3.40
C MET A 52 -19.41 -30.08 -2.86
N PRO A 53 -20.00 -28.92 -3.20
CA PRO A 53 -19.60 -27.69 -2.55
C PRO A 53 -19.63 -27.98 -1.05
N SER A 54 -18.49 -27.77 -0.37
CA SER A 54 -18.43 -27.89 1.07
C SER A 54 -19.67 -27.20 1.65
N PRO A 55 -20.38 -27.78 2.64
CA PRO A 55 -21.60 -27.17 3.18
C PRO A 55 -21.38 -25.73 3.67
N TYR A 56 -20.12 -25.31 3.82
CA TYR A 56 -19.69 -23.99 4.25
C TYR A 56 -19.15 -23.09 3.12
N LEU A 57 -19.12 -23.56 1.86
CA LEU A 57 -18.60 -22.78 0.72
C LEU A 57 -19.38 -21.48 0.52
N TRP A 58 -20.69 -21.50 0.76
CA TRP A 58 -21.53 -20.30 0.67
C TRP A 58 -21.10 -19.23 1.69
N ILE A 59 -20.64 -19.62 2.88
CA ILE A 59 -20.13 -18.67 3.90
C ILE A 59 -18.88 -17.98 3.37
N VAL A 60 -17.99 -18.73 2.72
CA VAL A 60 -16.76 -18.17 2.12
C VAL A 60 -17.10 -17.20 0.99
N ILE A 61 -18.02 -17.58 0.09
CA ILE A 61 -18.46 -16.72 -1.01
C ILE A 61 -19.12 -15.44 -0.48
N ALA A 62 -20.07 -15.58 0.46
CA ALA A 62 -20.75 -14.45 1.07
C ALA A 62 -19.77 -13.55 1.85
N SER A 63 -18.85 -14.13 2.60
CA SER A 63 -17.78 -13.39 3.30
C SER A 63 -16.86 -12.67 2.33
N GLY A 64 -16.56 -13.25 1.15
CA GLY A 64 -15.78 -12.59 0.11
C GLY A 64 -16.46 -11.34 -0.42
N VAL A 65 -17.77 -11.43 -0.70
CA VAL A 65 -18.58 -10.26 -1.11
C VAL A 65 -18.65 -9.22 0.01
N LEU A 66 -18.93 -9.64 1.25
CA LEU A 66 -19.00 -8.75 2.40
C LEU A 66 -17.65 -8.11 2.74
N SER A 67 -16.55 -8.83 2.56
CA SER A 67 -15.19 -8.29 2.75
C SER A 67 -14.89 -7.21 1.70
N PHE A 68 -15.27 -7.44 0.44
CA PHE A 68 -15.16 -6.43 -0.61
C PHE A 68 -15.99 -5.18 -0.29
N LEU A 69 -17.24 -5.36 0.13
CA LEU A 69 -18.11 -4.25 0.55
C LEU A 69 -17.55 -3.51 1.76
N THR A 70 -17.10 -4.24 2.79
CA THR A 70 -16.48 -3.67 3.98
C THR A 70 -15.25 -2.86 3.61
N GLY A 71 -14.37 -3.39 2.75
CA GLY A 71 -13.21 -2.67 2.22
C GLY A 71 -13.60 -1.39 1.48
N GLY A 72 -14.67 -1.42 0.69
CA GLY A 72 -15.26 -0.23 0.08
C GLY A 72 -15.76 0.79 1.12
N GLY A 73 -16.46 0.32 2.17
CA GLY A 73 -16.92 1.13 3.29
C GLY A 73 -15.79 1.81 4.05
N VAL A 74 -14.70 1.07 4.30
CA VAL A 74 -13.47 1.62 4.89
C VAL A 74 -12.89 2.70 3.98
N GLY A 75 -12.75 2.43 2.68
CA GLY A 75 -12.22 3.40 1.72
C GLY A 75 -13.05 4.69 1.64
N MET A 76 -14.38 4.60 1.65
CA MET A 76 -15.25 5.78 1.61
C MET A 76 -15.15 6.64 2.87
N ASN A 77 -15.10 6.01 4.04
CA ASN A 77 -15.03 6.72 5.32
C ASN A 77 -13.61 7.29 5.59
N ASP A 78 -12.56 6.55 5.23
CA ASP A 78 -11.19 6.86 5.66
C ASP A 78 -10.40 7.71 4.66
N LEU A 79 -10.87 7.88 3.41
CA LEU A 79 -10.18 8.69 2.39
C LEU A 79 -9.93 10.14 2.84
N ALA A 80 -10.88 10.72 3.58
CA ALA A 80 -10.77 12.08 4.11
C ALA A 80 -9.59 12.23 5.09
N ASN A 81 -9.20 11.15 5.79
CA ASN A 81 -8.10 11.18 6.76
C ASN A 81 -6.74 11.40 6.06
N ALA A 82 -6.54 10.82 4.88
CA ALA A 82 -5.28 10.94 4.12
C ALA A 82 -5.24 12.20 3.24
N PHE A 83 -6.37 12.57 2.62
CA PHE A 83 -6.39 13.61 1.58
C PHE A 83 -7.25 14.84 1.92
N GLY A 84 -7.87 14.90 3.10
CA GLY A 84 -8.72 16.03 3.50
C GLY A 84 -8.01 17.38 3.50
N THR A 85 -6.77 17.43 3.98
CA THR A 85 -5.93 18.64 3.95
C THR A 85 -5.53 19.04 2.53
N THR A 86 -5.14 18.08 1.70
CA THR A 86 -4.77 18.29 0.28
C THR A 86 -5.95 18.79 -0.55
N TYR A 87 -7.14 18.22 -0.33
CA TYR A 87 -8.38 18.66 -0.97
C TYR A 87 -8.79 20.05 -0.48
N GLY A 88 -8.78 20.29 0.83
CA GLY A 88 -9.11 21.59 1.42
C GLY A 88 -8.18 22.72 0.98
N ALA A 89 -6.89 22.42 0.81
CA ALA A 89 -5.89 23.36 0.28
C ALA A 89 -5.96 23.55 -1.24
N ARG A 90 -6.88 22.88 -1.93
CA ARG A 90 -7.07 22.91 -3.40
C ARG A 90 -5.78 22.57 -4.18
N ILE A 91 -4.95 21.70 -3.61
CA ILE A 91 -3.69 21.26 -4.24
C ILE A 91 -3.98 20.23 -5.35
N MET A 92 -4.94 19.33 -5.12
CA MET A 92 -5.34 18.29 -6.06
C MET A 92 -6.86 18.28 -6.27
N LYS A 93 -7.29 17.92 -7.49
CA LYS A 93 -8.70 17.67 -7.80
C LYS A 93 -9.16 16.35 -7.21
N LEU A 94 -10.46 16.23 -6.90
CA LEU A 94 -11.04 15.04 -6.29
C LEU A 94 -10.74 13.75 -7.09
N TRP A 95 -10.88 13.78 -8.42
CA TRP A 95 -10.59 12.60 -9.24
C TRP A 95 -9.11 12.15 -9.20
N GLN A 96 -8.18 13.10 -9.04
CA GLN A 96 -6.74 12.80 -8.91
C GLN A 96 -6.45 12.15 -7.56
N ILE A 97 -7.12 12.65 -6.52
CA ILE A 97 -7.06 12.09 -5.17
C ILE A 97 -7.58 10.66 -5.16
N VAL A 98 -8.77 10.42 -5.73
CA VAL A 98 -9.37 9.08 -5.77
C VAL A 98 -8.45 8.10 -6.49
N LEU A 99 -7.93 8.45 -7.67
CA LEU A 99 -7.02 7.57 -8.42
C LEU A 99 -5.74 7.25 -7.65
N LEU A 100 -5.10 8.26 -7.06
CA LEU A 100 -3.87 8.09 -6.30
C LEU A 100 -4.11 7.27 -5.03
N ALA A 101 -5.17 7.60 -4.29
CA ALA A 101 -5.55 6.89 -3.08
C ALA A 101 -5.84 5.42 -3.36
N SER A 102 -6.61 5.09 -4.41
CA SER A 102 -6.90 3.69 -4.76
C SER A 102 -5.63 2.87 -5.01
N ILE A 103 -4.62 3.44 -5.68
CA ILE A 103 -3.35 2.74 -5.93
C ILE A 103 -2.55 2.61 -4.64
N CYS A 104 -2.37 3.70 -3.89
CA CYS A 104 -1.58 3.71 -2.67
C CYS A 104 -2.16 2.83 -1.57
N GLU A 105 -3.48 2.92 -1.32
CA GLU A 105 -4.18 2.11 -0.33
C GLU A 105 -4.14 0.63 -0.69
N PHE A 106 -4.33 0.28 -1.97
CA PHE A 106 -4.21 -1.10 -2.42
C PHE A 106 -2.80 -1.67 -2.19
N VAL A 107 -1.76 -0.91 -2.57
CA VAL A 107 -0.36 -1.31 -2.34
C VAL A 107 -0.06 -1.45 -0.85
N GLY A 108 -0.54 -0.50 -0.02
CA GLY A 108 -0.38 -0.56 1.43
C GLY A 108 -1.08 -1.76 2.07
N ALA A 109 -2.33 -2.03 1.67
CA ALA A 109 -3.10 -3.18 2.14
C ALA A 109 -2.40 -4.51 1.82
N VAL A 110 -1.85 -4.65 0.61
CA VAL A 110 -1.10 -5.85 0.20
C VAL A 110 0.25 -5.95 0.91
N ALA A 111 0.96 -4.83 1.10
CA ALA A 111 2.30 -4.82 1.67
C ALA A 111 2.32 -5.00 3.20
N LEU A 112 1.36 -4.42 3.92
CA LEU A 112 1.39 -4.31 5.40
C LEU A 112 0.14 -4.86 6.10
N GLY A 113 -0.95 -5.15 5.37
CA GLY A 113 -2.25 -5.46 5.97
C GLY A 113 -2.28 -6.74 6.79
N ALA A 114 -1.41 -7.72 6.50
CA ALA A 114 -1.43 -9.04 7.14
C ALA A 114 -1.28 -8.99 8.68
N GLU A 115 -0.44 -8.10 9.20
CA GLU A 115 -0.17 -8.00 10.63
C GLU A 115 -1.39 -7.48 11.42
N VAL A 116 -2.06 -6.47 10.87
CA VAL A 116 -3.27 -5.90 11.47
C VAL A 116 -4.42 -6.90 11.39
N THR A 117 -4.60 -7.55 10.23
CA THR A 117 -5.60 -8.60 10.04
C THR A 117 -5.41 -9.74 11.04
N SER A 118 -4.17 -10.21 11.24
CA SER A 118 -3.85 -11.26 12.22
C SER A 118 -4.18 -10.83 13.66
N THR A 119 -3.93 -9.56 14.00
CA THR A 119 -4.24 -9.01 15.32
C THR A 119 -5.75 -8.96 15.57
N ILE A 120 -6.55 -8.56 14.58
CA ILE A 120 -8.01 -8.49 14.72
C ILE A 120 -8.64 -9.88 14.73
N SER A 121 -8.24 -10.78 13.81
CA SER A 121 -8.85 -12.10 13.68
C SER A 121 -8.54 -13.02 14.86
N ASN A 122 -7.31 -12.96 15.40
CA ASN A 122 -6.87 -13.85 16.47
C ASN A 122 -6.87 -13.18 17.86
N GLY A 123 -6.90 -11.84 17.92
CA GLY A 123 -6.74 -11.11 19.18
C GLY A 123 -8.04 -10.91 19.96
N ILE A 124 -9.20 -11.05 19.32
CA ILE A 124 -10.50 -10.71 19.94
C ILE A 124 -11.26 -11.97 20.35
N ALA A 125 -11.53 -12.85 19.39
CA ALA A 125 -12.21 -14.13 19.64
C ALA A 125 -11.21 -15.17 20.12
N ASN A 126 -11.55 -15.95 21.16
CA ASN A 126 -10.76 -17.09 21.61
C ASN A 126 -11.13 -18.33 20.76
N PRO A 127 -10.28 -18.81 19.82
CA PRO A 127 -10.65 -19.90 18.91
C PRO A 127 -10.97 -21.21 19.63
N GLN A 128 -10.36 -21.45 20.79
CA GLN A 128 -10.61 -22.64 21.61
C GLN A 128 -12.06 -22.71 22.11
N SER A 129 -12.75 -21.57 22.24
CA SER A 129 -14.18 -21.54 22.61
C SER A 129 -15.12 -21.99 21.49
N PHE A 130 -14.58 -22.16 20.27
CA PHE A 130 -15.30 -22.60 19.08
C PHE A 130 -14.74 -23.91 18.52
N ALA A 131 -13.89 -24.62 19.28
CA ALA A 131 -13.21 -25.82 18.80
C ALA A 131 -14.19 -26.95 18.44
N ASP A 132 -15.29 -27.06 19.20
CA ASP A 132 -16.34 -28.06 18.97
C ASP A 132 -17.21 -27.71 17.77
N GLU A 133 -17.39 -26.42 17.47
CA GLU A 133 -18.23 -25.93 16.37
C GLU A 133 -17.52 -24.82 15.55
N PRO A 134 -16.45 -25.14 14.78
CA PRO A 134 -15.65 -24.14 14.07
C PRO A 134 -16.45 -23.35 13.02
N TYR A 135 -17.53 -23.94 12.50
CA TYR A 135 -18.40 -23.30 11.52
C TYR A 135 -19.05 -22.03 12.08
N ILE A 136 -19.32 -21.98 13.38
CA ILE A 136 -19.96 -20.84 14.04
C ILE A 136 -19.02 -19.65 14.10
N LEU A 137 -17.72 -19.89 14.27
CA LEU A 137 -16.72 -18.83 14.19
C LEU A 137 -16.66 -18.25 12.77
N MET A 138 -16.71 -19.08 11.74
CA MET A 138 -16.76 -18.61 10.33
C MET A 138 -18.01 -17.77 10.07
N TYR A 139 -19.17 -18.25 10.49
CA TYR A 139 -20.45 -17.54 10.34
C TYR A 139 -20.46 -16.23 11.14
N GLY A 140 -19.96 -16.24 12.37
CA GLY A 140 -19.86 -15.06 13.23
C GLY A 140 -18.94 -13.99 12.65
N MET A 141 -17.80 -14.37 12.06
CA MET A 141 -16.91 -13.43 11.37
C MET A 141 -17.58 -12.83 10.12
N MET A 142 -18.36 -13.61 9.37
CA MET A 142 -19.19 -13.11 8.27
C MET A 142 -20.21 -12.07 8.75
N CYS A 143 -20.92 -12.35 9.86
CA CYS A 143 -21.84 -11.40 10.48
C CYS A 143 -21.13 -10.14 10.96
N ALA A 144 -19.91 -10.26 11.52
CA ALA A 144 -19.12 -9.12 11.95
C ALA A 144 -18.74 -8.20 10.78
N LEU A 145 -18.37 -8.77 9.61
CA LEU A 145 -18.15 -7.99 8.38
C LEU A 145 -19.41 -7.25 7.95
N ALA A 146 -20.56 -7.93 7.92
CA ALA A 146 -21.83 -7.30 7.55
C ALA A 146 -22.20 -6.15 8.51
N ALA A 147 -22.08 -6.36 9.82
CA ALA A 147 -22.35 -5.34 10.83
C ALA A 147 -21.40 -4.14 10.70
N ALA A 148 -20.10 -4.39 10.51
CA ALA A 148 -19.11 -3.34 10.31
C ALA A 148 -19.39 -2.53 9.03
N PHE A 149 -19.70 -3.21 7.91
CA PHE A 149 -20.05 -2.54 6.66
C PHE A 149 -21.32 -1.68 6.78
N MET A 150 -22.40 -2.21 7.37
CA MET A 150 -23.64 -1.46 7.55
C MET A 150 -23.40 -0.20 8.39
N TRP A 151 -22.63 -0.32 9.47
CA TRP A 151 -22.28 0.83 10.31
C TRP A 151 -21.41 1.84 9.58
N LEU A 152 -20.36 1.39 8.87
CA LEU A 152 -19.49 2.27 8.08
C LEU A 152 -20.25 2.99 6.96
N MET A 153 -21.15 2.29 6.28
CA MET A 153 -22.00 2.88 5.26
C MET A 153 -22.92 3.94 5.87
N PHE A 154 -23.59 3.62 6.97
CA PHE A 154 -24.44 4.58 7.67
C PHE A 154 -23.66 5.82 8.11
N ALA A 155 -22.50 5.64 8.74
CA ALA A 155 -21.65 6.75 9.18
C ALA A 155 -21.18 7.61 7.99
N THR A 156 -20.76 6.98 6.89
CA THR A 156 -20.36 7.68 5.66
C THR A 156 -21.51 8.50 5.09
N LEU A 157 -22.72 7.94 5.03
CA LEU A 157 -23.92 8.63 4.55
C LEU A 157 -24.32 9.81 5.45
N MET A 158 -24.01 9.73 6.74
CA MET A 158 -24.22 10.80 7.72
C MET A 158 -23.02 11.75 7.82
N GLU A 159 -22.00 11.61 6.96
CA GLU A 159 -20.77 12.42 6.95
C GLU A 159 -20.00 12.38 8.29
N LEU A 160 -20.13 11.28 9.03
CA LEU A 160 -19.47 11.09 10.32
C LEU A 160 -18.13 10.39 10.14
N PRO A 161 -16.98 11.02 10.48
CA PRO A 161 -15.69 10.34 10.47
C PRO A 161 -15.62 9.39 11.66
N VAL A 162 -15.92 8.11 11.42
CA VAL A 162 -15.85 7.05 12.43
C VAL A 162 -14.60 6.20 12.26
N SER A 163 -14.30 5.33 13.23
CA SER A 163 -13.18 4.40 13.11
C SER A 163 -13.64 3.03 12.62
N SER A 164 -13.13 2.65 11.44
CA SER A 164 -13.29 1.32 10.85
C SER A 164 -12.77 0.20 11.75
N THR A 165 -11.61 0.38 12.38
CA THR A 165 -11.01 -0.60 13.31
C THR A 165 -11.88 -0.85 14.55
N HIS A 166 -12.43 0.21 15.16
CA HIS A 166 -13.36 0.06 16.29
C HIS A 166 -14.64 -0.66 15.87
N SER A 167 -15.13 -0.38 14.67
CA SER A 167 -16.37 -0.94 14.12
C SER A 167 -16.27 -2.46 13.96
N ILE A 168 -15.21 -2.95 13.31
CA ILE A 168 -15.00 -4.40 13.15
C ILE A 168 -14.65 -5.09 14.47
N ALA A 169 -13.83 -4.46 15.33
CA ALA A 169 -13.49 -5.03 16.64
C ALA A 169 -14.73 -5.17 17.53
N GLY A 170 -15.59 -4.14 17.56
CA GLY A 170 -16.86 -4.16 18.26
C GLY A 170 -17.83 -5.21 17.72
N ALA A 171 -17.91 -5.36 16.39
CA ALA A 171 -18.76 -6.36 15.75
C ALA A 171 -18.31 -7.80 16.09
N ILE A 172 -16.99 -8.07 16.07
CA ILE A 172 -16.44 -9.37 16.49
C ILE A 172 -16.73 -9.61 17.98
N MET A 173 -16.44 -8.63 18.85
CA MET A 173 -16.73 -8.75 20.28
C MET A 173 -18.22 -9.02 20.54
N GLY A 174 -19.12 -8.35 19.82
CA GLY A 174 -20.57 -8.53 19.96
C GLY A 174 -21.00 -9.96 19.64
N PHE A 175 -20.60 -10.51 18.49
CA PHE A 175 -20.93 -11.89 18.13
C PHE A 175 -20.35 -12.89 19.15
N VAL A 176 -19.07 -12.72 19.52
CA VAL A 176 -18.39 -13.63 20.44
C VAL A 176 -19.06 -13.64 21.81
N MET A 177 -19.47 -12.48 22.32
CA MET A 177 -20.19 -12.39 23.59
C MET A 177 -21.58 -13.02 23.53
N VAL A 178 -22.31 -12.86 22.43
CA VAL A 178 -23.65 -13.44 22.27
C VAL A 178 -23.60 -14.97 22.20
N TYR A 179 -22.64 -15.53 21.44
CA TYR A 179 -22.57 -16.98 21.26
C TYR A 179 -21.79 -17.69 22.38
N GLY A 180 -20.56 -17.25 22.65
CA GLY A 180 -19.65 -17.93 23.58
C GLY A 180 -19.60 -17.31 24.98
N GLY A 181 -20.35 -16.24 25.23
CA GLY A 181 -20.34 -15.52 26.49
C GLY A 181 -19.04 -14.72 26.74
N PRO A 182 -18.92 -14.05 27.91
CA PRO A 182 -17.75 -13.23 28.22
C PRO A 182 -16.41 -13.98 28.21
N LYS A 183 -16.42 -15.30 28.45
CA LYS A 183 -15.20 -16.13 28.47
C LYS A 183 -14.66 -16.45 27.08
N ALA A 184 -15.48 -16.32 26.03
CA ALA A 184 -15.05 -16.52 24.65
C ALA A 184 -14.33 -15.30 24.08
N VAL A 185 -14.42 -14.14 24.74
CA VAL A 185 -13.63 -12.95 24.39
C VAL A 185 -12.26 -13.03 25.06
N SER A 186 -11.21 -12.85 24.28
CA SER A 186 -9.84 -12.73 24.77
C SER A 186 -9.61 -11.33 25.34
N PHE A 187 -10.09 -11.05 26.57
CA PHE A 187 -9.96 -9.71 27.16
C PHE A 187 -8.51 -9.34 27.48
N ALA A 188 -7.85 -10.17 28.29
CA ALA A 188 -6.46 -9.98 28.68
C ALA A 188 -5.82 -11.33 28.99
N LYS A 189 -4.79 -11.69 28.23
CA LYS A 189 -3.96 -12.87 28.44
C LYS A 189 -2.51 -12.44 28.62
N ARG A 190 -1.88 -12.80 29.73
CA ARG A 190 -0.45 -12.51 29.92
C ARG A 190 0.39 -13.26 28.89
N ILE A 191 1.36 -12.56 28.31
CA ILE A 191 2.38 -13.10 27.40
C ILE A 191 3.76 -12.64 27.85
N ASP A 192 4.80 -13.42 27.56
CA ASP A 192 6.17 -13.12 28.01
C ASP A 192 6.88 -12.08 27.11
N THR A 193 6.24 -11.69 26.01
CA THR A 193 6.76 -10.73 25.04
C THR A 193 5.97 -9.42 25.09
N PHE A 194 6.63 -8.27 24.95
CA PHE A 194 5.98 -6.97 24.85
C PHE A 194 4.88 -6.98 23.76
N PRO A 195 3.65 -6.49 24.01
CA PRO A 195 3.19 -5.62 25.11
C PRO A 195 2.81 -6.32 26.43
N PHE A 196 3.29 -7.54 26.69
CA PHE A 196 3.10 -8.36 27.91
C PHE A 196 1.65 -8.81 28.20
N VAL A 197 0.68 -8.26 27.45
CA VAL A 197 -0.72 -8.63 27.46
C VAL A 197 -1.19 -8.79 26.02
N ALA A 198 -1.79 -9.94 25.70
CA ALA A 198 -2.52 -10.21 24.48
C ALA A 198 -4.03 -10.09 24.71
N GLY A 199 -4.78 -9.92 23.63
CA GLY A 199 -6.23 -9.80 23.70
C GLY A 199 -6.73 -8.40 23.31
N VAL A 200 -7.92 -8.06 23.78
CA VAL A 200 -8.57 -6.76 23.59
C VAL A 200 -7.88 -5.64 24.38
N ALA A 201 -7.28 -5.94 25.54
CA ALA A 201 -6.61 -4.94 26.38
C ALA A 201 -5.55 -4.08 25.66
N PRO A 202 -4.54 -4.64 24.95
CA PRO A 202 -3.59 -3.83 24.18
C PRO A 202 -4.24 -3.04 23.03
N ILE A 203 -5.33 -3.56 22.44
CA ILE A 203 -6.09 -2.88 21.39
C ILE A 203 -6.71 -1.61 21.97
N ILE A 204 -7.44 -1.71 23.08
CA ILE A 204 -8.05 -0.57 23.77
C ILE A 204 -6.98 0.43 24.23
N ALA A 205 -5.87 -0.05 24.81
CA ALA A 205 -4.78 0.84 25.21
C ALA A 205 -4.23 1.64 24.02
N SER A 206 -4.08 1.00 22.85
CA SER A 206 -3.63 1.68 21.63
C SER A 206 -4.57 2.77 21.16
N TRP A 207 -5.88 2.68 21.42
CA TRP A 207 -6.86 3.69 21.02
C TRP A 207 -6.69 5.02 21.75
N PHE A 208 -6.13 5.00 22.97
CA PHE A 208 -5.82 6.21 23.72
C PHE A 208 -4.37 6.67 23.53
N ILE A 209 -3.43 5.71 23.51
CA ILE A 209 -2.00 6.02 23.39
C ILE A 209 -1.68 6.60 22.01
N SER A 210 -2.27 6.04 20.94
CA SER A 210 -1.92 6.43 19.56
C SER A 210 -2.29 7.88 19.24
N PRO A 211 -3.50 8.39 19.53
CA PRO A 211 -3.81 9.81 19.31
C PRO A 211 -2.92 10.75 20.13
N GLY A 212 -2.62 10.40 21.38
CA GLY A 212 -1.72 11.19 22.23
C GLY A 212 -0.31 11.27 21.65
N PHE A 213 0.27 10.14 21.26
CA PHE A 213 1.60 10.07 20.65
C PHE A 213 1.63 10.79 19.29
N SER A 214 0.61 10.58 18.45
CA SER A 214 0.46 11.28 17.17
C SER A 214 0.35 12.79 17.37
N GLY A 215 -0.34 13.27 18.41
CA GLY A 215 -0.41 14.69 18.75
C GLY A 215 0.95 15.28 19.11
N VAL A 216 1.74 14.58 19.94
CA VAL A 216 3.11 15.01 20.29
C VAL A 216 4.03 15.01 19.06
N ALA A 217 3.96 13.96 18.23
CA ALA A 217 4.74 13.86 17.01
C ALA A 217 4.37 14.98 16.02
N ALA A 218 3.07 15.24 15.81
CA ALA A 218 2.58 16.31 14.95
C ALA A 218 2.99 17.70 15.46
N ALA A 219 2.87 17.95 16.77
CA ALA A 219 3.30 19.21 17.39
C ALA A 219 4.81 19.43 17.24
N THR A 220 5.61 18.39 17.41
CA THR A 220 7.08 18.44 17.24
C THR A 220 7.46 18.71 15.79
N LEU A 221 6.84 17.99 14.85
CA LEU A 221 7.07 18.17 13.41
C LEU A 221 6.67 19.58 12.97
N TYR A 222 5.46 20.02 13.35
CA TYR A 222 4.98 21.36 13.04
C TYR A 222 5.86 22.44 13.68
N GLY A 223 6.24 22.30 14.94
CA GLY A 223 7.15 23.22 15.63
C GLY A 223 8.50 23.34 14.91
N THR A 224 9.06 22.21 14.48
CA THR A 224 10.31 22.16 13.71
C THR A 224 10.17 22.87 12.36
N VAL A 225 9.13 22.55 11.59
CA VAL A 225 8.85 23.22 10.30
C VAL A 225 8.59 24.71 10.50
N ARG A 226 7.87 25.09 11.56
CA ARG A 226 7.56 26.48 11.86
C ARG A 226 8.82 27.29 12.15
N CYS A 227 9.74 26.76 12.97
CA CYS A 227 10.96 27.46 13.33
C CYS A 227 12.00 27.48 12.19
N ILE A 228 12.20 26.35 11.50
CA ILE A 228 13.27 26.21 10.50
C ILE A 228 12.86 26.76 9.12
N VAL A 229 11.59 26.59 8.75
CA VAL A 229 11.09 26.90 7.40
C VAL A 229 10.21 28.14 7.41
N LEU A 230 9.10 28.14 8.16
CA LEU A 230 8.07 29.18 8.02
C LEU A 230 8.49 30.54 8.57
N ARG A 231 9.31 30.58 9.64
CA ARG A 231 9.79 31.82 10.28
C ARG A 231 11.18 32.27 9.82
N ALA A 232 11.76 31.61 8.82
CA ALA A 232 13.06 32.02 8.29
C ALA A 232 12.93 33.22 7.35
N ASP A 233 13.99 34.03 7.22
CA ASP A 233 14.02 35.22 6.35
C ASP A 233 13.66 34.91 4.88
N LYS A 234 13.95 33.68 4.43
CA LYS A 234 13.70 33.20 3.06
C LYS A 234 12.94 31.87 3.07
N PRO A 235 11.63 31.86 3.39
CA PRO A 235 10.88 30.65 3.72
C PRO A 235 10.72 29.70 2.53
N VAL A 236 10.48 30.24 1.32
CA VAL A 236 10.38 29.44 0.09
C VAL A 236 11.68 28.70 -0.20
N ARG A 237 12.82 29.37 -0.06
CA ARG A 237 14.14 28.76 -0.28
C ARG A 237 14.44 27.70 0.79
N ARG A 238 14.12 27.97 2.06
CA ARG A 238 14.26 26.99 3.14
C ARG A 238 13.37 25.77 2.93
N ALA A 239 12.14 25.95 2.47
CA ALA A 239 11.22 24.85 2.15
C ALA A 239 11.82 23.92 1.08
N MET A 240 12.42 24.49 0.03
CA MET A 240 13.08 23.70 -1.02
C MET A 240 14.25 22.86 -0.48
N TYR A 241 15.05 23.40 0.46
CA TYR A 241 16.15 22.62 1.07
C TYR A 241 15.67 21.61 2.10
N PHE A 242 14.54 21.87 2.75
CA PHE A 242 13.97 20.98 3.77
C PHE A 242 13.18 19.82 3.14
N LEU A 243 12.66 19.99 1.92
CA LEU A 243 11.86 19.00 1.21
C LEU A 243 12.57 17.63 1.03
N PRO A 244 13.84 17.55 0.56
CA PRO A 244 14.55 16.27 0.48
C PRO A 244 14.70 15.55 1.81
N VAL A 245 14.84 16.29 2.91
CA VAL A 245 14.98 15.72 4.26
C VAL A 245 13.68 15.05 4.68
N ILE A 246 12.54 15.74 4.54
CA ILE A 246 11.22 15.17 4.84
C ILE A 246 10.98 13.92 3.99
N VAL A 247 11.20 14.02 2.67
CA VAL A 247 10.99 12.89 1.75
C VAL A 247 11.88 11.70 2.11
N GLY A 248 13.15 11.93 2.43
CA GLY A 248 14.07 10.88 2.83
C GLY A 248 13.63 10.17 4.11
N ILE A 249 13.18 10.92 5.12
CA ILE A 249 12.65 10.35 6.38
C ILE A 249 11.36 9.54 6.09
N THR A 250 10.45 10.06 5.27
CA THR A 250 9.22 9.34 4.90
C THR A 250 9.53 8.02 4.22
N PHE A 251 10.38 8.03 3.18
CA PHE A 251 10.75 6.80 2.45
C PHE A 251 11.51 5.81 3.34
N PHE A 252 12.36 6.29 4.26
CA PHE A 252 13.00 5.45 5.26
C PHE A 252 11.97 4.73 6.13
N LEU A 253 11.02 5.45 6.73
CA LEU A 253 10.02 4.88 7.63
C LEU A 253 9.11 3.89 6.91
N GLU A 254 8.56 4.26 5.75
CA GLU A 254 7.67 3.40 4.97
C GLU A 254 8.38 2.10 4.54
N SER A 255 9.57 2.23 3.95
CA SER A 255 10.34 1.05 3.52
C SER A 255 10.77 0.19 4.70
N PHE A 256 11.08 0.77 5.87
CA PHE A 256 11.43 0.01 7.06
C PHE A 256 10.29 -0.90 7.52
N PHE A 257 9.08 -0.36 7.64
CA PHE A 257 7.93 -1.16 8.06
C PHE A 257 7.54 -2.20 7.00
N VAL A 258 7.60 -1.84 5.72
CA VAL A 258 7.33 -2.79 4.63
C VAL A 258 8.33 -3.95 4.65
N LEU A 259 9.63 -3.68 4.82
CA LEU A 259 10.67 -4.72 4.81
C LEU A 259 10.69 -5.54 6.10
N TYR A 260 10.48 -4.90 7.26
CA TYR A 260 10.59 -5.55 8.56
C TYR A 260 9.32 -6.28 9.00
N LYS A 261 8.15 -5.63 8.84
CA LYS A 261 6.86 -6.22 9.22
C LYS A 261 6.13 -6.83 8.02
N GLY A 262 5.98 -6.08 6.93
CA GLY A 262 5.21 -6.51 5.76
C GLY A 262 5.75 -7.76 5.09
N ALA A 263 7.04 -7.74 4.76
CA ALA A 263 7.73 -8.83 4.08
C ALA A 263 8.36 -9.85 5.05
N LYS A 264 7.98 -9.83 6.34
CA LYS A 264 8.58 -10.67 7.39
C LYS A 264 8.55 -12.16 7.04
N ALA A 265 7.45 -12.64 6.46
CA ALA A 265 7.26 -14.03 6.07
C ALA A 265 8.14 -14.49 4.88
N ARG A 266 8.80 -13.57 4.18
CA ARG A 266 9.65 -13.88 3.02
C ARG A 266 11.12 -13.53 3.26
N LEU A 267 11.39 -12.40 3.90
CA LEU A 267 12.76 -11.89 4.07
C LEU A 267 13.45 -12.41 5.34
N HIS A 268 12.71 -12.61 6.44
CA HIS A 268 13.25 -12.98 7.75
C HIS A 268 14.44 -12.09 8.20
N TRP A 269 14.44 -10.81 7.82
CA TRP A 269 15.54 -9.90 8.16
C TRP A 269 15.47 -9.44 9.62
N SER A 270 16.64 -9.26 10.23
CA SER A 270 16.76 -8.57 11.50
C SER A 270 16.39 -7.09 11.35
N ALA A 271 15.93 -6.47 12.44
CA ALA A 271 15.58 -5.04 12.44
C ALA A 271 16.76 -4.16 11.97
N GLY A 272 17.99 -4.51 12.35
CA GLY A 272 19.19 -3.78 11.92
C GLY A 272 19.41 -3.85 10.41
N LYS A 273 19.26 -5.04 9.79
CA LYS A 273 19.38 -5.18 8.33
C LYS A 273 18.28 -4.43 7.59
N ALA A 274 17.04 -4.53 8.06
CA ALA A 274 15.92 -3.78 7.48
C ALA A 274 16.15 -2.27 7.58
N ALA A 275 16.55 -1.77 8.75
CA ALA A 275 16.84 -0.35 8.96
C ALA A 275 17.96 0.16 8.04
N TRP A 276 19.02 -0.62 7.85
CA TRP A 276 20.13 -0.20 6.99
C TRP A 276 19.73 -0.12 5.51
N VAL A 277 18.98 -1.12 5.01
CA VAL A 277 18.46 -1.09 3.64
C VAL A 277 17.48 0.07 3.44
N SER A 278 16.58 0.28 4.40
CA SER A 278 15.66 1.41 4.38
C SER A 278 16.35 2.76 4.43
N ALA A 279 17.49 2.86 5.13
CA ALA A 279 18.29 4.08 5.17
C ALA A 279 18.86 4.40 3.78
N ILE A 280 19.30 3.38 3.03
CA ILE A 280 19.71 3.56 1.64
C ILE A 280 18.54 4.05 0.79
N VAL A 281 17.36 3.42 0.92
CA VAL A 281 16.16 3.83 0.17
C VAL A 281 15.79 5.29 0.46
N GLY A 282 15.79 5.69 1.73
CA GLY A 282 15.55 7.07 2.15
C GLY A 282 16.59 8.05 1.61
N CYS A 283 17.88 7.69 1.67
CA CYS A 283 18.97 8.50 1.08
C CYS A 283 18.81 8.65 -0.43
N CYS A 284 18.50 7.56 -1.15
CA CYS A 284 18.25 7.60 -2.59
C CYS A 284 17.06 8.52 -2.92
N ALA A 285 15.95 8.43 -2.18
CA ALA A 285 14.79 9.30 -2.36
C ALA A 285 15.13 10.78 -2.11
N SER A 286 15.94 11.08 -1.10
CA SER A 286 16.43 12.43 -0.82
C SER A 286 17.34 12.97 -1.95
N ILE A 287 18.25 12.14 -2.48
CA ILE A 287 19.12 12.51 -3.60
C ILE A 287 18.29 12.80 -4.85
N VAL A 288 17.32 11.93 -5.18
CA VAL A 288 16.41 12.14 -6.32
C VAL A 288 15.59 13.42 -6.15
N THR A 289 15.06 13.65 -4.95
CA THR A 289 14.31 14.89 -4.65
C THR A 289 15.18 16.12 -4.84
N THR A 290 16.43 16.07 -4.36
CA THR A 290 17.41 17.16 -4.52
C THR A 290 17.71 17.44 -6.00
N ALA A 291 17.87 16.40 -6.81
CA ALA A 291 18.07 16.52 -8.26
C ALA A 291 16.87 17.16 -8.99
N LEU A 292 15.65 16.98 -8.45
CA LEU A 292 14.42 17.57 -9.00
C LEU A 292 14.15 19.01 -8.53
N LEU A 293 14.87 19.53 -7.52
CA LEU A 293 14.68 20.89 -7.01
C LEU A 293 14.82 22.00 -8.08
N PRO A 294 15.77 21.96 -9.04
CA PRO A 294 15.85 22.97 -10.08
C PRO A 294 14.58 23.01 -10.94
N PHE A 295 14.01 21.85 -11.27
CA PHE A 295 12.75 21.77 -12.02
C PHE A 295 11.58 22.30 -11.20
N LEU A 296 11.51 21.92 -9.92
CA LEU A 296 10.47 22.40 -9.01
C LEU A 296 10.54 23.92 -8.82
N SER A 297 11.75 24.47 -8.65
CA SER A 297 11.95 25.91 -8.49
C SER A 297 11.53 26.70 -9.74
N ARG A 298 11.85 26.19 -10.94
CA ARG A 298 11.36 26.75 -12.22
C ARG A 298 9.84 26.71 -12.28
N ARG A 299 9.22 25.61 -11.87
CA ARG A 299 7.76 25.46 -11.88
C ARG A 299 7.08 26.42 -10.91
N VAL A 300 7.61 26.58 -9.69
CA VAL A 300 7.08 27.53 -8.70
C VAL A 300 7.17 28.96 -9.21
N ARG A 301 8.31 29.35 -9.80
CA ARG A 301 8.46 30.68 -10.38
C ARG A 301 7.45 30.93 -11.50
N TRP A 302 7.31 29.98 -12.41
CA TRP A 302 6.33 30.05 -13.50
C TRP A 302 4.88 30.15 -13.01
N LEU A 303 4.53 29.44 -11.93
CA LEU A 303 3.20 29.53 -11.31
C LEU A 303 2.96 30.92 -10.69
N TRP A 304 3.98 31.48 -10.04
CA TRP A 304 3.91 32.82 -9.46
C TRP A 304 3.72 33.88 -10.54
N GLU A 305 4.53 33.83 -11.60
CA GLU A 305 4.43 34.75 -12.74
C GLU A 305 3.08 34.66 -13.46
N ARG A 306 2.52 33.45 -13.60
CA ARG A 306 1.16 33.26 -14.14
C ARG A 306 0.12 33.96 -13.28
N ARG A 307 0.17 33.73 -11.97
CA ARG A 307 -0.81 34.29 -11.03
C ARG A 307 -0.78 35.81 -11.01
N GLN A 308 0.41 36.41 -11.12
CA GLN A 308 0.54 37.86 -11.25
C GLN A 308 -0.04 38.38 -12.57
N ARG A 309 0.21 37.70 -13.71
CA ARG A 309 -0.41 38.09 -14.99
C ARG A 309 -1.93 38.01 -14.95
N ASP A 310 -2.47 36.93 -14.39
CA ASP A 310 -3.91 36.73 -14.28
C ASP A 310 -4.55 37.76 -13.32
N GLY A 311 -3.85 38.12 -12.24
CA GLY A 311 -4.27 39.17 -11.31
C GLY A 311 -4.23 40.58 -11.90
N MET A 312 -3.19 40.91 -12.70
CA MET A 312 -3.11 42.19 -13.42
C MET A 312 -4.23 42.31 -14.46
N SER A 313 -4.51 41.26 -15.23
CA SER A 313 -5.62 41.24 -16.20
C SER A 313 -6.99 41.41 -15.54
N ALA A 314 -7.18 40.90 -14.31
CA ALA A 314 -8.41 41.09 -13.54
C ALA A 314 -8.53 42.50 -12.92
N ALA A 315 -7.40 43.13 -12.57
CA ALA A 315 -7.36 44.49 -12.04
C ALA A 315 -7.56 45.57 -13.13
N GLU A 316 -7.26 45.25 -14.39
CA GLU A 316 -7.50 46.10 -15.58
C GLU A 316 -8.95 46.02 -16.08
N ALA A 317 -9.76 45.08 -15.59
CA ALA A 317 -11.18 44.98 -15.93
C ALA A 317 -11.97 46.17 -15.31
N PRO A 318 -12.81 46.87 -16.10
CA PRO A 318 -13.53 48.04 -15.61
C PRO A 318 -14.48 47.65 -14.47
N GLY A 319 -14.22 48.17 -13.27
CA GLY A 319 -15.05 47.99 -12.06
C GLY A 319 -14.43 47.19 -10.91
N CYS A 320 -13.20 46.67 -11.03
CA CYS A 320 -12.55 45.90 -9.96
C CYS A 320 -11.83 46.80 -8.94
N VAL A 321 -12.02 46.55 -7.64
CA VAL A 321 -11.26 47.20 -6.55
C VAL A 321 -9.82 46.69 -6.57
N LYS A 322 -8.86 47.62 -6.58
CA LYS A 322 -7.42 47.34 -6.69
C LYS A 322 -6.89 46.67 -5.41
N GLU A 323 -6.82 45.35 -5.39
CA GLU A 323 -5.83 44.65 -4.55
C GLU A 323 -4.49 44.70 -5.28
N SER A 324 -3.50 45.35 -4.67
CA SER A 324 -2.14 45.45 -5.21
C SER A 324 -1.50 44.05 -5.32
N PRO A 325 -0.90 43.68 -6.47
CA PRO A 325 -0.29 42.37 -6.64
C PRO A 325 0.89 42.18 -5.68
N GLU A 326 0.89 41.05 -4.96
CA GLU A 326 1.96 40.66 -4.04
C GLU A 326 3.30 40.56 -4.82
N PRO A 327 4.38 41.26 -4.42
CA PRO A 327 5.64 41.27 -5.16
C PRO A 327 6.27 39.87 -5.22
N VAL A 328 7.01 39.58 -6.29
CA VAL A 328 7.76 38.31 -6.42
C VAL A 328 8.69 38.18 -5.22
N PRO A 329 8.69 37.05 -4.47
CA PRO A 329 9.63 36.87 -3.37
C PRO A 329 11.05 37.03 -3.91
N GLU A 330 11.75 38.07 -3.45
CA GLU A 330 13.12 38.45 -3.85
C GLU A 330 14.10 37.26 -3.79
N THR A 331 13.74 36.25 -3.00
CA THR A 331 14.42 34.97 -2.80
C THR A 331 14.44 34.00 -3.99
N LEU A 332 13.58 34.21 -5.01
CA LEU A 332 13.56 33.41 -6.23
C LEU A 332 14.49 33.97 -7.32
N VAL A 333 14.97 35.20 -7.21
CA VAL A 333 15.87 35.82 -8.18
C VAL A 333 17.31 35.35 -7.91
N ARG A 334 17.75 34.28 -8.56
CA ARG A 334 19.16 34.12 -8.90
C ARG A 334 19.34 34.72 -10.28
N GLU A 335 19.86 35.95 -10.35
CA GLU A 335 20.64 36.35 -11.50
C GLU A 335 21.95 35.53 -11.50
N PRO A 336 22.39 34.98 -12.63
CA PRO A 336 23.78 34.56 -12.75
C PRO A 336 24.64 35.83 -12.65
N ALA A 337 25.56 35.86 -11.68
CA ALA A 337 26.51 36.95 -11.52
C ALA A 337 27.28 37.18 -12.84
N MET A 338 27.00 38.27 -13.53
CA MET A 338 27.96 38.87 -14.46
C MET A 338 29.01 39.57 -13.60
N CYS A 339 30.21 39.00 -13.54
CA CYS A 339 31.39 39.69 -12.99
C CYS A 339 31.71 40.92 -13.86
N PRO A 340 31.82 42.14 -13.30
CA PRO A 340 32.58 43.19 -13.96
C PRO A 340 34.06 42.88 -13.78
N MET A 341 34.78 42.82 -14.91
CA MET A 341 36.23 42.66 -14.95
C MET A 341 36.96 43.84 -14.26
N THR A 342 38.14 43.53 -13.72
CA THR A 342 39.05 44.36 -12.95
C THR A 342 39.80 45.44 -13.77
N SER A 343 39.77 46.70 -13.27
CA SER A 343 40.79 47.78 -13.12
C SER A 343 41.96 47.98 -14.12
N PRO A 344 42.48 49.22 -14.34
CA PRO A 344 43.42 49.87 -13.39
C PRO A 344 43.31 51.43 -13.24
N PRO A 345 44.00 52.05 -12.26
CA PRO A 345 44.15 53.52 -12.07
C PRO A 345 45.46 54.03 -12.72
N PRO A 346 45.99 55.27 -12.50
CA PRO A 346 45.46 56.58 -12.04
C PRO A 346 45.76 57.74 -13.07
N GLU A 347 45.29 58.99 -12.83
CA GLU A 347 46.10 60.23 -13.00
C GLU A 347 45.35 61.52 -12.58
N SER A 348 46.16 62.55 -12.32
CA SER A 348 45.98 63.76 -11.50
C SER A 348 45.41 65.01 -12.19
N GLY A 349 44.90 65.96 -11.39
CA GLY A 349 44.75 67.39 -11.72
C GLY A 349 43.43 67.97 -11.20
N ALA A 350 43.39 68.64 -10.04
CA ALA A 350 43.64 70.08 -9.81
C ALA A 350 42.39 70.97 -9.97
N ASP A 351 42.21 71.84 -8.96
CA ASP A 351 41.27 72.98 -8.82
C ASP A 351 39.76 72.69 -8.72
N GLY A 352 38.96 73.31 -7.85
CA GLY A 352 39.17 74.39 -6.88
C GLY A 352 37.81 74.98 -6.47
N GLY A 353 37.65 75.35 -5.19
CA GLY A 353 36.52 76.14 -4.64
C GLY A 353 35.21 75.35 -4.42
N GLY A 354 34.42 75.54 -3.37
CA GLY A 354 34.38 76.49 -2.29
C GLY A 354 32.94 76.54 -1.76
N ILE A 355 32.78 76.49 -0.43
CA ILE A 355 31.73 77.19 0.36
C ILE A 355 30.26 76.82 0.06
N LEU A 356 29.68 75.90 0.85
CA LEU A 356 28.72 76.14 1.96
C LEU A 356 28.12 74.83 2.46
#